data_AF-A0AB34IK11-F1
#
_entry.id   AF-A0AB34IK11-F1
#
_cell.length_a   1.000
_cell.length_b   1.000
_cell.length_c   1.000
_cell.angle_alpha   90.00
_cell.angle_beta   90.00
_cell.angle_gamma   90.00
#
_symmetry.space_group_name_H-M   'P 1'
#
loop_
_entity.id
_entity.type
_entity.pdbx_description
1 polymer ?
#
loop_
_entity_poly.entity_id
_entity_poly.type
_entity_poly.pdbx_seq_one_letter_code
_entity_poly.pdbx_strand_id
1 'polypeptide(L)'
;MFASLVFPGFISPHPHLSHPTAPHPSLSTPTCSSPPLRFSPHLLCSTPLPSLHASALPLSLRPPPHLHHPAPPRHALLRATANEVVSPFQEGEAAKLTKGPLELTVENVELVLDEMRPYLQADGGNVAVRGIENDVVQLELQGACGSCPSSTVTMKMGLERGLREKIPSIKQVVQVASEGPSLTEEGVDAVLEEIRPFLKMAGGTVDLISLDAESVQPTAHLSITGSGATINSVRVEIAQRLKRNFPTLANVTWE
;
A
#
# COMPACT_ATOMS: atom_id res chain seq x y z
N MET A 1 -34.29 39.75 37.46
CA MET A 1 -33.21 39.81 38.46
C MET A 1 -32.11 38.85 37.98
N PHE A 2 -31.42 39.18 36.88
CA PHE A 2 -30.11 39.85 36.84
C PHE A 2 -29.08 39.27 37.83
N ALA A 3 -28.24 38.38 37.33
CA ALA A 3 -26.89 38.16 37.81
C ALA A 3 -26.03 37.65 36.64
N SER A 4 -25.62 38.59 35.78
CA SER A 4 -24.53 38.40 34.83
C SER A 4 -23.23 38.31 35.62
N LEU A 5 -22.55 37.17 35.56
CA LEU A 5 -21.16 37.03 36.00
C LEU A 5 -20.28 36.88 34.76
N VAL A 6 -19.62 37.99 34.44
CA VAL A 6 -18.56 38.16 33.46
C VAL A 6 -17.30 37.49 34.03
N PHE A 7 -16.78 36.48 33.34
CA PHE A 7 -15.43 35.95 33.59
C PHE A 7 -14.43 36.70 32.70
N PRO A 8 -13.40 37.36 33.28
CA PRO A 8 -12.35 38.00 32.51
C PRO A 8 -11.29 36.97 32.07
N GLY A 9 -10.73 37.23 30.89
CA GLY A 9 -9.82 36.35 30.17
C GLY A 9 -8.58 35.89 30.93
N PHE A 10 -8.17 34.68 30.62
CA PHE A 10 -6.84 34.16 30.91
C PHE A 10 -6.17 33.81 29.58
N ILE A 11 -5.36 34.77 29.11
CA ILE A 11 -4.39 34.62 28.04
C ILE A 11 -3.25 33.77 28.62
N SER A 12 -3.05 32.56 28.10
CA SER A 12 -1.87 31.75 28.42
C SER A 12 -0.90 31.79 27.24
N PRO A 13 0.37 32.19 27.44
CA PRO A 13 1.36 32.33 26.38
C PRO A 13 1.98 30.99 25.98
N HIS A 14 2.02 30.73 24.68
CA HIS A 14 2.79 29.65 24.07
C HIS A 14 4.31 29.88 24.27
N PRO A 15 5.07 28.90 24.78
CA PRO A 15 6.52 28.94 24.68
C PRO A 15 6.97 28.52 23.28
N HIS A 16 7.48 29.49 22.51
CA HIS A 16 8.32 29.28 21.36
C HIS A 16 9.57 28.47 21.75
N LEU A 17 9.67 27.22 21.32
CA LEU A 17 10.95 26.52 21.25
C LEU A 17 11.52 26.60 19.83
N SER A 18 12.50 27.47 19.72
CA SER A 18 13.45 27.64 18.62
C SER A 18 14.18 26.34 18.28
N HIS A 19 14.17 25.99 16.99
CA HIS A 19 15.00 24.97 16.37
C HIS A 19 16.50 25.33 16.45
N PRO A 20 17.39 24.39 16.80
CA PRO A 20 18.80 24.49 16.44
C PRO A 20 19.02 23.98 15.00
N THR A 21 19.41 24.90 14.13
CA THR A 21 19.90 24.66 12.77
C THR A 21 21.21 23.86 12.82
N ALA A 22 21.22 22.64 12.26
CA ALA A 22 22.44 21.89 12.03
C ALA A 22 23.01 22.23 10.63
N PRO A 23 24.33 22.42 10.48
CA PRO A 23 24.95 22.76 9.20
C PRO A 23 25.04 21.56 8.25
N HIS A 24 24.60 21.76 7.01
CA HIS A 24 24.77 20.81 5.91
C HIS A 24 26.23 20.72 5.46
N PRO A 25 26.80 19.52 5.25
CA PRO A 25 28.08 19.38 4.57
C PRO A 25 27.89 19.52 3.05
N SER A 26 28.52 20.55 2.50
CA SER A 26 28.78 20.76 1.08
C SER A 26 29.76 19.72 0.54
N LEU A 27 29.36 18.91 -0.44
CA LEU A 27 30.29 18.21 -1.32
C LEU A 27 29.91 18.41 -2.79
N SER A 28 30.57 19.42 -3.37
CA SER A 28 31.31 19.38 -4.64
C SER A 28 30.84 18.40 -5.72
N THR A 29 30.23 18.98 -6.76
CA THR A 29 30.09 18.41 -8.10
C THR A 29 31.45 18.37 -8.81
N PRO A 30 31.82 17.29 -9.52
CA PRO A 30 32.92 17.34 -10.49
C PRO A 30 32.42 17.94 -11.81
N THR A 31 32.97 19.10 -12.14
CA THR A 31 32.90 19.78 -13.43
C THR A 31 33.45 18.90 -14.56
N CYS A 32 32.61 18.58 -15.54
CA CYS A 32 33.04 17.97 -16.80
C CYS A 32 33.61 19.06 -17.72
N SER A 33 34.94 19.18 -17.74
CA SER A 33 35.69 20.06 -18.65
C SER A 33 35.92 19.32 -19.97
N SER A 34 35.18 19.70 -21.01
CA SER A 34 35.47 19.34 -22.40
C SER A 34 36.77 20.00 -22.89
N PRO A 35 37.59 19.33 -23.72
CA PRO A 35 38.47 20.03 -24.65
C PRO A 35 38.01 19.88 -26.12
N PRO A 36 38.39 20.83 -26.99
CA PRO A 36 37.72 21.07 -28.25
C PRO A 36 38.29 20.26 -29.43
N LEU A 37 37.41 20.10 -30.43
CA LEU A 37 37.67 19.56 -31.75
C LEU A 37 38.75 20.37 -32.50
N ARG A 38 39.62 19.66 -33.25
CA ARG A 38 40.38 20.22 -34.38
C ARG A 38 40.23 19.34 -35.62
N PHE A 39 39.60 19.95 -36.63
CA PHE A 39 39.78 19.84 -38.09
C PHE A 39 41.18 19.32 -38.50
N SER A 40 41.44 18.55 -39.58
CA SER A 40 40.88 18.41 -40.94
C SER A 40 41.71 17.28 -41.66
N PRO A 41 41.75 17.11 -43.00
CA PRO A 41 40.74 16.61 -43.95
C PRO A 41 41.24 15.41 -44.82
N HIS A 42 40.34 14.86 -45.64
CA HIS A 42 40.58 14.07 -46.87
C HIS A 42 41.67 12.97 -46.91
N LEU A 43 41.25 11.72 -47.13
CA LEU A 43 41.79 10.89 -48.23
C LEU A 43 40.90 9.66 -48.45
N LEU A 44 40.48 9.49 -49.70
CA LEU A 44 39.89 8.25 -50.22
C LEU A 44 40.95 7.14 -50.17
N CYS A 45 40.57 5.95 -49.69
CA CYS A 45 41.21 4.73 -50.16
C CYS A 45 40.24 3.55 -50.05
N SER A 46 40.02 2.91 -51.19
CA SER A 46 39.30 1.66 -51.36
C SER A 46 40.03 0.47 -50.71
N THR A 47 39.26 -0.61 -50.49
CA THR A 47 39.68 -2.02 -50.28
C THR A 47 40.08 -2.43 -48.84
N PRO A 48 40.12 -3.74 -48.53
CA PRO A 48 39.04 -4.74 -48.61
C PRO A 48 38.78 -5.34 -47.21
N LEU A 49 37.63 -6.02 -47.04
CA LEU A 49 37.33 -6.81 -45.82
C LEU A 49 38.44 -7.84 -45.54
N PRO A 50 39.00 -7.91 -44.33
CA PRO A 50 39.69 -9.10 -43.87
C PRO A 50 38.95 -9.74 -42.69
N SER A 51 38.52 -10.97 -42.96
CA SER A 51 38.67 -12.17 -42.14
C SER A 51 38.77 -12.00 -40.62
N LEU A 52 37.78 -12.58 -39.95
CA LEU A 52 37.79 -13.00 -38.55
C LEU A 52 39.11 -13.68 -38.20
N HIS A 53 39.91 -13.04 -37.35
CA HIS A 53 40.88 -13.73 -36.53
C HIS A 53 40.57 -13.46 -35.07
N ALA A 54 40.34 -14.58 -34.37
CA ALA A 54 40.21 -14.67 -32.94
C ALA A 54 41.44 -14.05 -32.28
N SER A 55 41.26 -12.91 -31.62
CA SER A 55 42.26 -12.34 -30.72
C SER A 55 41.71 -12.39 -29.31
N ALA A 56 42.49 -13.04 -28.45
CA ALA A 56 42.21 -13.35 -27.07
C ALA A 56 41.94 -12.07 -26.25
N LEU A 57 40.76 -12.01 -25.63
CA LEU A 57 40.49 -11.05 -24.56
C LEU A 57 41.22 -11.49 -23.26
N PRO A 58 41.75 -10.53 -22.49
CA PRO A 58 42.57 -10.80 -21.33
C PRO A 58 41.76 -11.43 -20.18
N LEU A 59 42.41 -12.38 -19.50
CA LEU A 59 41.99 -12.99 -18.24
C LEU A 59 41.86 -11.92 -17.15
N SER A 60 40.69 -11.31 -17.00
CA SER A 60 40.26 -10.75 -15.72
C SER A 60 38.76 -10.53 -15.74
N LEU A 61 38.04 -11.47 -15.14
CA LEU A 61 36.66 -11.45 -14.64
C LEU A 61 36.12 -12.89 -14.72
N ARG A 62 36.82 -13.82 -14.04
CA ARG A 62 36.25 -15.12 -13.71
C ARG A 62 35.44 -14.92 -12.43
N PRO A 63 34.12 -15.17 -12.42
CA PRO A 63 33.36 -15.22 -11.18
C PRO A 63 33.94 -16.32 -10.28
N PRO A 64 33.91 -16.15 -8.94
CA PRO A 64 34.46 -17.15 -8.03
C PRO A 64 33.74 -18.49 -8.23
N PRO A 65 34.43 -19.64 -8.11
CA PRO A 65 33.79 -20.93 -8.23
C PRO A 65 32.74 -21.06 -7.12
N HIS A 66 31.50 -21.31 -7.53
CA HIS A 66 30.44 -21.75 -6.64
C HIS A 66 30.96 -22.92 -5.82
N LEU A 67 31.06 -22.73 -4.50
CA LEU A 67 31.25 -23.79 -3.54
C LEU A 67 30.13 -24.82 -3.76
N HIS A 68 30.47 -25.91 -4.46
CA HIS A 68 29.63 -27.08 -4.55
C HIS A 68 29.48 -27.63 -3.14
N HIS A 69 28.31 -27.42 -2.55
CA HIS A 69 27.88 -28.26 -1.44
C HIS A 69 27.73 -29.69 -1.98
N PRO A 70 28.39 -30.70 -1.39
CA PRO A 70 28.17 -32.08 -1.79
C PRO A 70 26.72 -32.45 -1.49
N ALA A 71 26.02 -32.96 -2.51
CA ALA A 71 24.71 -33.57 -2.34
C ALA A 71 24.82 -34.73 -1.34
N PRO A 72 23.89 -34.88 -0.37
CA PRO A 72 23.98 -35.96 0.59
C PRO A 72 23.84 -37.32 -0.11
N PRO A 73 24.56 -38.36 0.37
CA PRO A 73 24.52 -39.67 -0.23
C PRO A 73 23.12 -40.28 -0.11
N ARG A 74 22.59 -40.74 -1.25
CA ARG A 74 21.37 -41.53 -1.31
C ARG A 74 21.66 -42.91 -0.71
N HIS A 75 21.01 -43.18 0.42
CA HIS A 75 20.94 -44.46 1.16
C HIS A 75 22.12 -44.81 2.08
N ALA A 76 21.91 -44.58 3.37
CA ALA A 76 22.35 -45.48 4.44
C ALA A 76 21.38 -45.36 5.63
N LEU A 77 20.78 -46.49 5.99
CA LEU A 77 19.90 -46.68 7.14
C LEU A 77 20.58 -46.25 8.44
N LEU A 78 19.99 -45.30 9.17
CA LEU A 78 20.08 -45.29 10.63
C LEU A 78 18.69 -45.01 11.22
N ARG A 79 18.23 -45.93 12.06
CA ARG A 79 17.05 -45.80 12.92
C ARG A 79 17.19 -44.53 13.76
N ALA A 80 16.49 -43.48 13.38
CA ALA A 80 16.21 -42.35 14.25
C ALA A 80 14.78 -42.52 14.76
N THR A 81 14.64 -42.60 16.08
CA THR A 81 13.36 -42.58 16.78
C THR A 81 12.54 -41.40 16.27
N ALA A 82 11.31 -41.70 15.82
CA ALA A 82 10.37 -40.73 15.29
C ALA A 82 10.17 -39.58 16.27
N ASN A 83 10.78 -38.43 15.97
CA ASN A 83 10.35 -37.16 16.52
C ASN A 83 9.51 -36.53 15.41
N GLU A 84 8.20 -36.55 15.60
CA GLU A 84 7.24 -35.96 14.66
C GLU A 84 7.58 -34.49 14.45
N VAL A 85 7.86 -34.14 13.19
CA VAL A 85 7.83 -32.75 12.74
C VAL A 85 6.37 -32.34 12.68
N VAL A 86 5.84 -31.86 13.80
CA VAL A 86 4.52 -31.22 13.88
C VAL A 86 4.59 -29.89 13.15
N SER A 87 3.68 -29.68 12.20
CA SER A 87 3.52 -28.41 11.49
C SER A 87 3.17 -27.30 12.48
N PRO A 88 3.78 -26.11 12.42
CA PRO A 88 3.44 -24.99 13.30
C PRO A 88 2.02 -24.43 13.05
N PHE A 89 1.30 -24.95 12.05
CA PHE A 89 -0.12 -24.67 11.81
C PHE A 89 -1.08 -25.68 12.47
N GLN A 90 -0.57 -26.73 13.13
CA GLN A 90 -1.41 -27.65 13.89
C GLN A 90 -1.53 -27.19 15.34
N GLU A 91 -2.70 -26.59 15.59
CA GLU A 91 -3.41 -26.46 16.87
C GLU A 91 -2.50 -26.19 18.09
N GLY A 92 -2.09 -24.93 18.18
CA GLY A 92 -1.64 -24.34 19.44
C GLY A 92 -2.81 -24.28 20.42
N GLU A 93 -2.77 -25.18 21.39
CA GLU A 93 -3.63 -25.24 22.56
C GLU A 93 -3.46 -23.96 23.41
N ALA A 94 -4.31 -22.94 23.19
CA ALA A 94 -4.48 -21.80 24.09
C ALA A 94 -5.79 -21.04 23.83
N ALA A 95 -6.91 -21.60 24.29
CA ALA A 95 -8.04 -20.91 24.94
C ALA A 95 -9.26 -21.84 24.95
N LYS A 96 -9.47 -22.48 26.09
CA LYS A 96 -10.59 -23.38 26.32
C LYS A 96 -11.80 -22.55 26.78
N LEU A 97 -12.71 -22.19 25.87
CA LEU A 97 -14.10 -21.83 26.19
C LEU A 97 -15.02 -22.21 25.00
N THR A 98 -15.97 -23.14 25.26
CA THR A 98 -17.14 -23.57 24.43
C THR A 98 -16.86 -24.00 22.97
N LYS A 99 -16.78 -25.27 22.55
CA LYS A 99 -17.72 -26.42 22.59
C LYS A 99 -19.11 -26.14 21.97
N GLY A 100 -19.20 -26.29 20.65
CA GLY A 100 -20.43 -26.30 19.85
C GLY A 100 -20.47 -25.18 18.80
N PRO A 101 -21.17 -25.35 17.66
CA PRO A 101 -21.41 -24.25 16.73
C PRO A 101 -22.18 -23.14 17.45
N LEU A 102 -21.62 -21.93 17.45
CA LEU A 102 -22.22 -20.76 18.07
C LEU A 102 -23.35 -20.23 17.19
N GLU A 103 -24.37 -19.63 17.82
CA GLU A 103 -25.44 -18.96 17.11
C GLU A 103 -24.98 -17.60 16.57
N LEU A 104 -25.62 -17.12 15.50
CA LEU A 104 -25.28 -15.83 14.89
C LEU A 104 -25.84 -14.67 15.73
N THR A 105 -25.07 -14.24 16.71
CA THR A 105 -25.32 -13.04 17.51
C THR A 105 -24.11 -12.12 17.46
N VAL A 106 -24.32 -10.82 17.69
CA VAL A 106 -23.22 -9.82 17.70
C VAL A 106 -22.20 -10.19 18.79
N GLU A 107 -22.66 -10.64 19.95
CA GLU A 107 -21.81 -11.07 21.06
C GLU A 107 -20.92 -12.25 20.69
N ASN A 108 -21.48 -13.27 20.02
CA ASN A 108 -20.70 -14.43 19.58
C ASN A 108 -19.70 -14.08 18.48
N VAL A 109 -20.07 -13.18 17.56
CA VAL A 109 -19.13 -12.67 16.55
C VAL A 109 -17.99 -11.92 17.24
N GLU A 110 -18.28 -11.07 18.20
CA GLU A 110 -17.26 -10.32 18.94
C GLU A 110 -16.31 -11.26 19.71
N LEU A 111 -16.83 -12.29 20.36
CA LEU A 111 -16.02 -13.31 21.04
C LEU A 111 -15.06 -14.04 20.08
N VAL A 112 -15.53 -14.40 18.89
CA VAL A 112 -14.67 -15.04 17.88
C VAL A 112 -13.64 -14.05 17.33
N LEU A 113 -14.00 -12.79 17.15
CA LEU A 113 -13.05 -11.75 16.73
C LEU A 113 -12.00 -11.45 17.81
N ASP A 114 -12.35 -11.54 19.10
CA ASP A 114 -11.41 -11.41 20.22
C ASP A 114 -10.30 -12.47 20.20
N GLU A 115 -10.62 -13.70 19.76
CA GLU A 115 -9.60 -14.75 19.54
C GLU A 115 -8.64 -14.40 18.38
N MET A 116 -9.12 -13.64 17.38
CA MET A 116 -8.34 -13.27 16.19
C MET A 116 -7.55 -11.97 16.36
N ARG A 117 -8.00 -11.07 17.24
CA ARG A 117 -7.40 -9.76 17.49
C ARG A 117 -5.89 -9.79 17.76
N PRO A 118 -5.32 -10.74 18.52
CA PRO A 118 -3.88 -10.81 18.72
C PRO A 118 -3.09 -10.93 17.40
N TYR A 119 -3.60 -11.70 16.45
CA TYR A 119 -2.99 -11.86 15.12
C TYR A 119 -3.17 -10.61 14.27
N LEU A 120 -4.37 -10.02 14.27
CA LEU A 120 -4.66 -8.78 13.54
C LEU A 120 -3.80 -7.61 14.02
N GLN A 121 -3.62 -7.50 15.34
CA GLN A 121 -2.81 -6.46 15.97
C GLN A 121 -1.32 -6.68 15.72
N ALA A 122 -0.85 -7.93 15.67
CA ALA A 122 0.52 -8.24 15.26
C ALA A 122 0.80 -7.77 13.81
N ASP A 123 -0.21 -7.86 12.93
CA ASP A 123 -0.17 -7.33 11.57
C ASP A 123 -0.44 -5.81 11.48
N GLY A 124 -0.60 -5.12 12.62
CA GLY A 124 -0.79 -3.67 12.69
C GLY A 124 -2.21 -3.19 12.33
N GLY A 125 -3.20 -4.07 12.41
CA GLY A 125 -4.60 -3.75 12.17
C GLY A 125 -5.54 -4.15 13.29
N ASN A 126 -6.83 -3.91 13.08
CA ASN A 126 -7.91 -4.35 13.96
C ASN A 126 -9.22 -4.48 13.17
N VAL A 127 -10.28 -4.92 13.84
CA VAL A 127 -11.61 -5.08 13.26
C VAL A 127 -12.70 -4.71 14.28
N ALA A 128 -13.75 -4.06 13.78
CA ALA A 128 -14.95 -3.71 14.53
C ALA A 128 -16.21 -4.25 13.83
N VAL A 129 -17.17 -4.74 14.61
CA VAL A 129 -18.47 -5.18 14.08
C VAL A 129 -19.36 -3.96 13.88
N ARG A 130 -19.91 -3.78 12.68
CA ARG A 130 -20.89 -2.73 12.36
C ARG A 130 -22.33 -3.22 12.48
N GLY A 131 -22.58 -4.48 12.15
CA GLY A 131 -23.91 -5.08 12.27
C GLY A 131 -23.99 -6.46 11.64
N ILE A 132 -25.17 -7.07 11.74
CA ILE A 132 -25.50 -8.35 11.12
C ILE A 132 -26.85 -8.20 10.43
N GLU A 133 -26.93 -8.57 9.15
CA GLU A 133 -28.15 -8.46 8.35
C GLU A 133 -28.29 -9.69 7.44
N ASN A 134 -29.42 -10.41 7.50
CA ASN A 134 -29.70 -11.55 6.61
C ASN A 134 -28.57 -12.61 6.56
N ASP A 135 -27.99 -12.96 7.70
CA ASP A 135 -26.82 -13.84 7.83
C ASP A 135 -25.51 -13.30 7.23
N VAL A 136 -25.46 -11.99 6.94
CA VAL A 136 -24.29 -11.26 6.46
C VAL A 136 -23.73 -10.42 7.61
N VAL A 137 -22.47 -10.66 7.97
CA VAL A 137 -21.77 -9.88 9.00
C VAL A 137 -21.07 -8.70 8.34
N GLN A 138 -21.38 -7.50 8.82
CA GLN A 138 -20.78 -6.25 8.39
C GLN A 138 -19.63 -5.90 9.33
N LEU A 139 -18.41 -5.88 8.80
CA LEU A 139 -17.19 -5.58 9.54
C LEU A 139 -16.52 -4.32 8.99
N GLU A 140 -15.90 -3.56 9.87
CA GLU A 140 -15.02 -2.46 9.53
C GLU A 140 -13.58 -2.84 9.88
N LEU A 141 -12.71 -2.83 8.88
CA LEU A 141 -11.28 -3.06 9.06
C LEU A 141 -10.59 -1.75 9.47
N GLN A 142 -9.79 -1.82 10.53
CA GLN A 142 -9.09 -0.68 11.12
C GLN A 142 -7.56 -0.88 11.03
N GLY A 143 -6.82 0.23 11.10
CA GLY A 143 -5.35 0.22 11.03
C GLY A 143 -4.82 -0.15 9.65
N ALA A 144 -3.66 -0.81 9.59
CA ALA A 144 -3.00 -1.19 8.34
C ALA A 144 -3.92 -2.02 7.43
N CYS A 145 -4.74 -2.89 8.02
CA CYS A 145 -5.69 -3.76 7.32
C CYS A 145 -6.77 -3.01 6.55
N GLY A 146 -7.18 -1.81 6.99
CA GLY A 146 -8.18 -1.00 6.30
C GLY A 146 -7.58 -0.16 5.16
N SER A 147 -6.31 0.22 5.28
CA SER A 147 -5.63 1.13 4.35
C SER A 147 -5.03 0.48 3.11
N CYS A 148 -4.74 -0.83 3.16
CA CYS A 148 -4.04 -1.54 2.08
C CYS A 148 -5.03 -2.33 1.21
N PRO A 149 -5.28 -1.93 -0.06
CA PRO A 149 -6.31 -2.55 -0.90
C PRO A 149 -5.99 -4.01 -1.30
N SER A 150 -4.72 -4.42 -1.29
CA SER A 150 -4.35 -5.81 -1.53
C SER A 150 -4.57 -6.67 -0.29
N SER A 151 -4.31 -6.12 0.90
CA SER A 151 -4.46 -6.83 2.18
C SER A 151 -5.92 -6.90 2.64
N THR A 152 -6.77 -5.93 2.30
CA THR A 152 -8.20 -5.95 2.69
C THR A 152 -8.90 -7.20 2.18
N VAL A 153 -8.63 -7.62 0.94
CA VAL A 153 -9.26 -8.80 0.32
C VAL A 153 -8.85 -10.09 1.04
N THR A 154 -7.54 -10.29 1.28
CA THR A 154 -7.04 -11.48 1.97
C THR A 154 -7.47 -11.50 3.43
N MET A 155 -7.44 -10.36 4.10
CA MET A 155 -7.84 -10.22 5.50
C MET A 155 -9.34 -10.51 5.68
N LYS A 156 -10.19 -9.95 4.81
CA LYS A 156 -11.61 -10.26 4.76
C LYS A 156 -11.86 -11.76 4.60
N MET A 157 -11.16 -12.42 3.68
CA MET A 157 -11.29 -13.87 3.48
C MET A 157 -10.83 -14.68 4.71
N GLY A 158 -9.77 -14.26 5.39
CA GLY A 158 -9.29 -14.91 6.62
C GLY A 158 -10.32 -14.81 7.75
N LEU A 159 -10.85 -13.60 7.97
CA LEU A 159 -11.90 -13.33 8.95
C LEU A 159 -13.18 -14.10 8.62
N GLU A 160 -13.61 -14.13 7.37
CA GLU A 160 -14.78 -14.89 6.94
C GLU A 160 -14.63 -16.40 7.24
N ARG A 161 -13.46 -16.97 6.95
CA ARG A 161 -13.19 -18.39 7.24
C ARG A 161 -13.27 -18.69 8.73
N GLY A 162 -12.53 -17.94 9.54
CA GLY A 162 -12.50 -18.20 10.98
C GLY A 162 -13.85 -17.94 11.66
N LEU A 163 -14.62 -16.95 11.19
CA LEU A 163 -15.99 -16.74 11.66
C LEU A 163 -16.90 -17.90 11.30
N ARG A 164 -16.82 -18.43 10.06
CA ARG A 164 -17.63 -19.56 9.60
C ARG A 164 -17.27 -20.89 10.28
N GLU A 165 -16.03 -21.07 10.70
CA GLU A 165 -15.59 -22.23 11.47
C GLU A 165 -16.29 -22.34 12.83
N LYS A 166 -16.50 -21.19 13.49
CA LYS A 166 -17.15 -21.11 14.81
C LYS A 166 -18.67 -20.92 14.72
N ILE A 167 -19.13 -20.18 13.71
CA ILE A 167 -20.53 -19.81 13.46
C ILE A 167 -20.90 -20.22 12.01
N PRO A 168 -21.32 -21.49 11.78
CA PRO A 168 -21.60 -21.98 10.43
C PRO A 168 -22.82 -21.33 9.77
N SER A 169 -23.65 -20.59 10.53
CA SER A 169 -24.81 -19.86 10.01
C SER A 169 -24.46 -18.63 9.17
N ILE A 170 -23.21 -18.13 9.24
CA ILE A 170 -22.76 -16.98 8.46
C ILE A 170 -22.68 -17.36 6.98
N LYS A 171 -23.43 -16.64 6.15
CA LYS A 171 -23.38 -16.80 4.69
C LYS A 171 -22.21 -16.04 4.07
N GLN A 172 -21.99 -14.81 4.53
CA GLN A 172 -21.01 -13.91 3.93
C GLN A 172 -20.54 -12.86 4.95
N VAL A 173 -19.31 -12.38 4.78
CA VAL A 173 -18.81 -11.17 5.45
C VAL A 173 -18.70 -10.05 4.42
N VAL A 174 -19.10 -8.83 4.79
CA VAL A 174 -18.95 -7.63 3.97
C VAL A 174 -18.10 -6.62 4.75
N GLN A 175 -17.12 -6.04 4.06
CA GLN A 175 -16.38 -4.92 4.61
C GLN A 175 -17.16 -3.63 4.36
N VAL A 176 -17.46 -2.90 5.42
CA VAL A 176 -18.03 -1.55 5.35
C VAL A 176 -16.86 -0.58 5.46
N ALA A 177 -16.65 0.24 4.44
CA ALA A 177 -15.76 1.39 4.56
C ALA A 177 -16.47 2.45 5.42
N SER A 178 -15.75 3.14 6.30
CA SER A 178 -16.27 4.30 6.99
C SER A 178 -16.62 5.36 5.93
N GLU A 179 -17.90 5.46 5.57
CA GLU A 179 -18.55 6.49 4.73
C GLU A 179 -17.55 7.30 3.91
N GLY A 180 -17.21 6.80 2.72
CA GLY A 180 -16.52 7.63 1.73
C GLY A 180 -17.41 8.84 1.37
N PRO A 181 -16.82 9.97 0.95
CA PRO A 181 -17.62 11.09 0.46
C PRO A 181 -18.60 10.64 -0.64
N SER A 182 -19.77 11.28 -0.71
CA SER A 182 -20.69 11.08 -1.83
C SER A 182 -20.11 11.69 -3.12
N LEU A 183 -20.51 11.17 -4.29
CA LEU A 183 -20.07 11.67 -5.59
C LEU A 183 -20.62 13.09 -5.84
N THR A 184 -19.93 14.06 -5.25
CA THR A 184 -20.19 15.50 -5.24
C THR A 184 -18.87 16.20 -5.55
N GLU A 185 -18.92 17.44 -5.99
CA GLU A 185 -17.71 18.21 -6.27
C GLU A 185 -16.85 18.33 -5.00
N GLU A 186 -17.49 18.57 -3.85
CA GLU A 186 -16.83 18.64 -2.54
C GLU A 186 -16.21 17.31 -2.14
N GLY A 187 -16.91 16.21 -2.41
CA GLY A 187 -16.42 14.87 -2.13
C GLY A 187 -15.17 14.54 -2.96
N VAL A 188 -15.20 14.83 -4.25
CA VAL A 188 -14.07 14.62 -5.15
C VAL A 188 -12.89 15.49 -4.73
N ASP A 189 -13.12 16.76 -4.41
CA ASP A 189 -12.07 17.68 -3.99
C ASP A 189 -11.43 17.24 -2.65
N ALA A 190 -12.21 16.73 -1.70
CA ALA A 190 -11.69 16.17 -0.46
C ALA A 190 -10.70 15.01 -0.71
N VAL A 191 -11.00 14.13 -1.67
CA VAL A 191 -10.08 13.04 -2.05
C VAL A 191 -8.82 13.60 -2.75
N LEU A 192 -8.97 14.65 -3.57
CA LEU A 192 -7.81 15.30 -4.21
C LEU A 192 -6.90 15.98 -3.18
N GLU A 193 -7.45 16.60 -2.13
CA GLU A 193 -6.70 17.22 -1.03
C GLU A 193 -5.76 16.25 -0.29
N GLU A 194 -6.11 14.97 -0.19
CA GLU A 194 -5.21 13.95 0.37
C GLU A 194 -3.96 13.72 -0.50
N ILE A 195 -4.06 13.94 -1.81
CA ILE A 195 -3.01 13.68 -2.81
C ILE A 195 -2.17 14.93 -3.09
N ARG A 196 -2.77 16.13 -2.98
CA ARG A 196 -2.12 17.43 -3.22
C ARG A 196 -0.76 17.59 -2.52
N PRO A 197 -0.53 17.14 -1.26
CA PRO A 197 0.78 17.21 -0.63
C PRO A 197 1.88 16.46 -1.40
N PHE A 198 1.57 15.25 -1.90
CA PHE A 198 2.52 14.45 -2.69
C PHE A 198 2.82 15.10 -4.04
N LEU A 199 1.79 15.71 -4.64
CA LEU A 199 1.92 16.44 -5.90
C LEU A 199 2.76 17.71 -5.78
N LYS A 200 2.56 18.50 -4.73
CA LYS A 200 3.38 19.69 -4.45
C LYS A 200 4.87 19.33 -4.33
N MET A 201 5.19 18.21 -3.68
CA MET A 201 6.57 17.71 -3.59
C MET A 201 7.14 17.29 -4.94
N ALA A 202 6.30 16.76 -5.84
CA ALA A 202 6.68 16.37 -7.20
C ALA A 202 6.67 17.53 -8.21
N GLY A 203 6.29 18.74 -7.80
CA GLY A 203 6.22 19.92 -8.68
C GLY A 203 4.98 19.97 -9.58
N GLY A 204 3.86 19.37 -9.14
CA GLY A 204 2.58 19.43 -9.84
C GLY A 204 1.41 19.84 -8.95
N THR A 205 0.29 20.22 -9.56
CA THR A 205 -1.00 20.46 -8.90
C THR A 205 -2.11 19.70 -9.61
N VAL A 206 -3.18 19.38 -8.91
CA VAL A 206 -4.38 18.77 -9.48
C VAL A 206 -5.60 19.54 -9.02
N ASP A 207 -6.51 19.83 -9.95
CA ASP A 207 -7.73 20.59 -9.72
C ASP A 207 -8.91 19.93 -10.46
N LEU A 208 -10.09 19.96 -9.84
CA LEU A 208 -11.34 19.51 -10.48
C LEU A 208 -11.88 20.64 -11.37
N ILE A 209 -12.14 20.33 -12.65
CA ILE A 209 -12.73 21.28 -13.61
C ILE A 209 -14.26 21.16 -13.59
N SER A 210 -14.77 19.94 -13.71
CA SER A 210 -16.20 19.65 -13.69
C SER A 210 -16.48 18.20 -13.31
N LEU A 211 -17.68 17.95 -12.77
CA LEU A 211 -18.17 16.63 -12.43
C LEU A 211 -19.57 16.40 -13.01
N ASP A 212 -19.69 15.44 -13.92
CA ASP A 212 -20.96 15.05 -14.52
C ASP A 212 -21.59 13.87 -13.76
N ALA A 213 -22.09 14.11 -12.53
CA ALA A 213 -22.57 13.03 -11.64
C ALA A 213 -23.91 12.39 -12.06
N GLU A 214 -24.78 13.12 -12.76
CA GLU A 214 -26.15 12.68 -13.11
C GLU A 214 -26.23 11.90 -14.45
N SER A 215 -25.11 11.80 -15.16
CA SER A 215 -25.05 11.10 -16.44
C SER A 215 -25.11 9.58 -16.27
N VAL A 216 -25.53 8.88 -17.33
CA VAL A 216 -25.51 7.39 -17.40
C VAL A 216 -24.11 6.83 -17.12
N GLN A 217 -23.06 7.59 -17.45
CA GLN A 217 -21.69 7.30 -17.09
C GLN A 217 -21.09 8.53 -16.40
N PRO A 218 -21.08 8.57 -15.06
CA PRO A 218 -20.56 9.73 -14.36
C PRO A 218 -19.06 9.89 -14.62
N THR A 219 -18.68 11.11 -14.98
CA THR A 219 -17.32 11.44 -15.46
C THR A 219 -16.78 12.63 -14.67
N ALA A 220 -15.55 12.49 -14.17
CA ALA A 220 -14.82 13.58 -13.51
C ALA A 220 -13.74 14.12 -14.44
N HIS A 221 -13.81 15.42 -14.74
CA HIS A 221 -12.84 16.14 -15.55
C HIS A 221 -11.82 16.85 -14.65
N LEU A 222 -10.55 16.44 -14.73
CA LEU A 222 -9.47 16.93 -13.87
C LEU A 222 -8.38 17.62 -14.70
N SER A 223 -7.81 18.71 -14.19
CA SER A 223 -6.57 19.30 -14.72
C SER A 223 -5.40 18.89 -13.83
N ILE A 224 -4.27 18.52 -14.44
CA ILE A 224 -3.03 18.28 -13.71
C ILE A 224 -1.90 19.08 -14.35
N THR A 225 -1.26 19.93 -13.54
CA THR A 225 -0.08 20.69 -13.96
C THR A 225 1.19 19.99 -13.52
N GLY A 226 2.26 20.13 -14.30
CA GLY A 226 3.59 19.59 -13.97
C GLY A 226 4.34 19.08 -15.20
N SER A 227 5.67 18.93 -15.09
CA SER A 227 6.52 18.47 -16.19
C SER A 227 7.31 17.21 -15.78
N GLY A 228 7.01 16.07 -16.41
CA GLY A 228 7.83 14.86 -16.26
C GLY A 228 7.08 13.54 -16.42
N ALA A 229 7.81 12.43 -16.56
CA ALA A 229 7.26 11.08 -16.68
C ALA A 229 6.41 10.67 -15.45
N THR A 230 6.69 11.25 -14.29
CA THR A 230 5.97 11.01 -13.03
C THR A 230 4.48 11.37 -13.10
N ILE A 231 4.09 12.37 -13.90
CA ILE A 231 2.70 12.85 -13.99
C ILE A 231 1.76 11.77 -14.54
N ASN A 232 2.21 10.95 -15.49
CA ASN A 232 1.38 9.87 -16.03
C ASN A 232 1.10 8.79 -14.98
N SER A 233 2.09 8.41 -14.17
CA SER A 233 1.89 7.48 -13.05
C SER A 233 0.96 8.06 -11.99
N VAL A 234 1.07 9.36 -11.72
CA VAL A 234 0.19 10.07 -10.80
C VAL A 234 -1.26 10.09 -11.30
N ARG A 235 -1.49 10.36 -12.60
CA ARG A 235 -2.84 10.30 -13.19
C ARG A 235 -3.51 8.94 -12.94
N VAL A 236 -2.77 7.86 -13.13
CA VAL A 236 -3.28 6.50 -12.88
C VAL A 236 -3.64 6.30 -11.40
N GLU A 237 -2.78 6.74 -10.47
CA GLU A 237 -3.06 6.62 -9.03
C GLU A 237 -4.28 7.44 -8.60
N ILE A 238 -4.40 8.67 -9.08
CA ILE A 238 -5.56 9.53 -8.80
C ILE A 238 -6.84 8.89 -9.32
N ALA A 239 -6.85 8.44 -10.59
CA ALA A 239 -8.02 7.78 -11.16
C ALA A 239 -8.40 6.52 -10.37
N GLN A 240 -7.43 5.73 -9.94
CA GLN A 240 -7.67 4.53 -9.14
C GLN A 240 -8.16 4.86 -7.72
N ARG A 241 -7.68 5.94 -7.10
CA ARG A 241 -8.15 6.39 -5.78
C ARG A 241 -9.56 6.97 -5.84
N LEU A 242 -9.89 7.72 -6.89
CA LEU A 242 -11.26 8.19 -7.13
C LEU A 242 -12.23 7.02 -7.34
N LYS A 243 -11.88 6.05 -8.19
CA LYS A 243 -12.73 4.87 -8.41
C LYS A 243 -12.92 3.98 -7.17
N ARG A 244 -11.95 3.98 -6.24
CA ARG A 244 -12.07 3.26 -4.96
C ARG A 244 -13.05 3.92 -4.01
N ASN A 245 -13.01 5.26 -3.90
CA ASN A 245 -13.89 6.01 -3.01
C ASN A 245 -15.30 6.18 -3.61
N PHE A 246 -15.37 6.34 -4.94
CA PHE A 246 -16.61 6.51 -5.69
C PHE A 246 -16.79 5.35 -6.67
N PRO A 247 -17.30 4.18 -6.23
CA PRO A 247 -17.51 3.03 -7.11
C PRO A 247 -18.54 3.30 -8.22
N THR A 248 -19.36 4.34 -8.07
CA THR A 248 -20.29 4.79 -9.10
C THR A 248 -19.60 5.57 -10.23
N LEU A 249 -18.39 6.12 -10.01
CA LEU A 249 -17.66 6.90 -11.00
C LEU A 249 -17.15 6.01 -12.14
N ALA A 250 -17.65 6.25 -13.35
CA ALA A 250 -17.30 5.45 -14.52
C ALA A 250 -15.93 5.86 -15.08
N ASN A 251 -15.77 7.17 -15.33
CA ASN A 251 -14.66 7.71 -16.11
C ASN A 251 -13.95 8.86 -15.38
N VAL A 252 -12.65 8.97 -15.63
CA VAL A 252 -11.83 10.11 -15.21
C VAL A 252 -11.08 10.58 -16.45
N THR A 253 -11.31 11.83 -16.82
CA THR A 253 -10.77 12.49 -18.00
C THR A 253 -9.82 13.60 -17.57
N TRP A 254 -8.83 13.88 -18.42
CA TRP A 254 -7.74 14.81 -18.11
C TRP A 254 -7.69 15.92 -19.15
N GLU A 255 -7.49 17.16 -18.68
CA GLU A 255 -7.09 18.30 -19.51
C GLU A 255 -5.58 18.55 -19.42
#